data_AF-A0A7S1ZY76-F1
#
_entry.id   AF-A0A7S1ZY76-F1
#
_cell.length_a   1.000
_cell.length_b   1.000
_cell.length_c   1.000
_cell.angle_alpha   90.00
_cell.angle_beta   90.00
_cell.angle_gamma   90.00
#
_symmetry.space_group_name_H-M   'P 1'
#
loop_
_entity.id
_entity.type
_entity.pdbx_description
1 polymer ?
#
loop_
_entity_poly.entity_id
_entity_poly.type
_entity_poly.pdbx_seq_one_letter_code
_entity_poly.pdbx_strand_id
1 'polypeptide(L)'
;SVKGPNGIDVASTADIAAAAQVRSLVDRTKWLGEMCCQANGQENEAEHPLHLTVRKAHVLADSLKVVTKLDRSELCRPWKFEIIDKDKTGGWKSVGTEDNWVQSLAEKMFHSSMGLWLPGAVGGSAMRINPASDAIPGDHLLYFHFFGRILGKALLEGQTIKQPLSQHLYKHILGWPITFGNTRKMSVEVRERLAEMIHGFFDVIPEPLLAVLDVEELELLMHGRRDKALL
;
A
#
# COMPACT_ATOMS: atom_id res chain seq x y z
N SER A 1 -12.38 13.36 12.64
CA SER A 1 -12.39 14.04 11.32
C SER A 1 -11.02 13.90 10.70
N VAL A 2 -10.92 14.21 9.41
CA VAL A 2 -9.67 14.28 8.65
C VAL A 2 -9.46 15.73 8.26
N LYS A 3 -8.26 16.25 8.47
CA LYS A 3 -7.89 17.64 8.19
C LYS A 3 -6.97 17.70 6.98
N GLY A 4 -7.15 18.75 6.18
CA GLY A 4 -6.23 19.12 5.12
C GLY A 4 -5.00 19.86 5.65
N PRO A 5 -4.06 20.23 4.75
CA PRO A 5 -2.80 20.89 5.14
C PRO A 5 -3.00 22.26 5.79
N ASN A 6 -4.11 22.95 5.47
CA ASN A 6 -4.51 24.21 6.08
C ASN A 6 -5.18 24.05 7.46
N GLY A 7 -5.31 22.82 7.96
CA GLY A 7 -5.96 22.50 9.23
C GLY A 7 -7.49 22.50 9.18
N ILE A 8 -8.10 22.74 8.01
CA ILE A 8 -9.54 22.69 7.78
C ILE A 8 -9.97 21.22 7.65
N ASP A 9 -11.11 20.86 8.23
CA ASP A 9 -11.67 19.52 8.07
C ASP A 9 -12.04 19.27 6.60
N VAL A 10 -11.46 18.22 6.02
CA VAL A 10 -11.77 17.69 4.68
C VAL A 10 -12.93 16.69 4.77
N ALA A 11 -12.96 15.89 5.83
CA ALA A 11 -14.06 14.98 6.09
C ALA A 11 -14.36 14.91 7.59
N SER A 12 -15.58 15.26 7.98
CA SER A 12 -16.06 15.05 9.34
C SER A 12 -16.38 13.57 9.59
N THR A 13 -16.58 13.19 10.85
CA THR A 13 -17.04 11.84 11.18
C THR A 13 -18.42 11.54 10.59
N ALA A 14 -19.28 12.56 10.45
CA ALA A 14 -20.59 12.41 9.85
C ALA A 14 -20.49 12.18 8.33
N ASP A 15 -19.55 12.86 7.65
CA ASP A 15 -19.31 12.67 6.21
C ASP A 15 -18.80 11.25 5.92
N ILE A 16 -17.85 10.78 6.73
CA ILE A 16 -17.32 9.41 6.63
C ILE A 16 -18.45 8.39 6.84
N ALA A 17 -19.28 8.57 7.87
CA ALA A 17 -20.39 7.67 8.16
C ALA A 17 -21.44 7.67 7.03
N ALA A 18 -21.76 8.83 6.47
CA ALA A 18 -22.67 8.96 5.33
C ALA A 18 -22.10 8.27 4.08
N ALA A 19 -20.82 8.47 3.80
CA ALA A 19 -20.12 7.80 2.69
C ALA A 19 -20.14 6.28 2.86
N ALA A 20 -19.92 5.75 4.07
CA ALA A 20 -19.96 4.32 4.36
C ALA A 20 -21.35 3.68 4.09
N GLN A 21 -22.43 4.45 4.14
CA GLN A 21 -23.79 3.97 3.83
C GLN A 21 -24.10 3.97 2.32
N VAL A 22 -23.24 4.55 1.48
CA VAL A 22 -23.43 4.57 0.02
C VAL A 22 -23.29 3.15 -0.53
N ARG A 23 -24.37 2.63 -1.13
CA ARG A 23 -24.45 1.25 -1.61
C ARG A 23 -23.36 0.89 -2.64
N SER A 24 -23.00 1.85 -3.48
CA SER A 24 -22.03 1.65 -4.57
C SER A 24 -20.61 1.71 -4.03
N LEU A 25 -19.88 0.59 -4.13
CA LEU A 25 -18.44 0.56 -3.80
C LEU A 25 -17.64 1.50 -4.70
N VAL A 26 -18.06 1.67 -5.96
CA VAL A 26 -17.41 2.58 -6.91
C VAL A 26 -17.49 4.02 -6.42
N ASP A 27 -18.68 4.44 -5.97
CA ASP A 27 -18.88 5.82 -5.48
C ASP A 27 -18.13 6.05 -4.17
N ARG A 28 -18.09 5.04 -3.27
CA ARG A 28 -17.28 5.11 -2.04
C ARG A 28 -15.79 5.20 -2.32
N THR A 29 -15.29 4.44 -3.28
CA THR A 29 -13.87 4.47 -3.67
C THR A 29 -13.50 5.80 -4.32
N LYS A 30 -14.40 6.35 -5.15
CA LYS A 30 -14.23 7.68 -5.73
C LYS A 30 -14.17 8.75 -4.64
N TRP A 31 -15.10 8.72 -3.70
CA TRP A 31 -15.13 9.62 -2.54
C TRP A 31 -13.85 9.50 -1.70
N LEU A 32 -13.38 8.27 -1.42
CA LEU A 32 -12.14 8.02 -0.70
C LEU A 32 -10.95 8.69 -1.40
N GLY A 33 -10.82 8.51 -2.72
CA GLY A 33 -9.77 9.15 -3.51
C GLY A 33 -9.82 10.67 -3.44
N GLU A 34 -11.01 11.27 -3.60
CA GLU A 34 -11.21 12.73 -3.50
C GLU A 34 -10.79 13.29 -2.13
N MET A 35 -11.20 12.61 -1.05
CA MET A 35 -10.85 13.02 0.31
C MET A 35 -9.36 12.83 0.61
N CYS A 36 -8.72 11.77 0.10
CA CYS A 36 -7.27 11.60 0.18
C CYS A 36 -6.54 12.74 -0.55
N CYS A 37 -6.99 13.12 -1.75
CA CYS A 37 -6.40 14.24 -2.49
C CYS A 37 -6.54 15.56 -1.72
N GLN A 38 -7.72 15.88 -1.20
CA GLN A 38 -7.95 17.10 -0.42
C GLN A 38 -7.15 17.11 0.89
N ALA A 39 -7.13 16.00 1.62
CA ALA A 39 -6.39 15.86 2.88
C ALA A 39 -4.89 16.08 2.69
N ASN A 40 -4.37 15.80 1.49
CA ASN A 40 -2.96 15.95 1.15
C ASN A 40 -2.65 17.18 0.28
N GLY A 41 -3.62 18.08 0.08
CA GLY A 41 -3.43 19.36 -0.62
C GLY A 41 -3.33 19.27 -2.14
N GLN A 42 -3.89 18.22 -2.73
CA GLN A 42 -3.73 17.85 -4.15
C GLN A 42 -4.90 18.26 -5.04
N GLU A 43 -5.67 19.30 -4.67
CA GLU A 43 -6.94 19.67 -5.33
C GLU A 43 -6.84 19.95 -6.85
N ASN A 44 -5.64 20.21 -7.38
CA ASN A 44 -5.37 20.46 -8.81
C ASN A 44 -4.16 19.70 -9.39
N GLU A 45 -3.61 18.70 -8.68
CA GLU A 45 -2.32 18.08 -9.05
C GLU A 45 -2.41 16.77 -9.83
N ALA A 46 -3.61 16.34 -10.24
CA ALA A 46 -3.77 15.24 -11.19
C ALA A 46 -3.02 15.47 -12.52
N GLU A 47 -2.69 16.72 -12.84
CA GLU A 47 -1.92 17.12 -14.03
C GLU A 47 -0.39 17.08 -13.85
N HIS A 48 0.13 16.90 -12.63
CA HIS A 48 1.57 17.03 -12.33
C HIS A 48 2.16 15.76 -11.69
N PRO A 49 2.39 14.69 -12.47
CA PRO A 49 2.97 13.47 -11.95
C PRO A 49 4.35 13.73 -11.30
N LEU A 50 4.62 13.03 -10.20
CA LEU A 50 5.93 13.01 -9.59
C LEU A 50 6.86 12.12 -10.42
N HIS A 51 7.84 12.74 -11.07
CA HIS A 51 8.84 12.04 -11.87
C HIS A 51 9.95 11.49 -10.99
N LEU A 52 10.11 10.16 -10.99
CA LEU A 52 11.08 9.45 -10.17
C LEU A 52 12.01 8.64 -11.07
N THR A 53 13.32 8.76 -10.85
CA THR A 53 14.32 8.04 -11.66
C THR A 53 14.97 6.95 -10.85
N VAL A 54 15.05 5.74 -11.39
CA VAL A 54 15.70 4.59 -10.75
C VAL A 54 16.66 3.86 -11.69
N ARG A 55 17.71 3.25 -11.14
CA ARG A 55 18.66 2.49 -11.95
C ARG A 55 18.11 1.10 -12.24
N LYS A 56 18.21 0.63 -13.49
CA LYS A 56 17.75 -0.70 -13.93
C LYS A 56 18.26 -1.84 -13.05
N ALA A 57 19.53 -1.80 -12.67
CA ALA A 57 20.15 -2.81 -11.81
C ALA A 57 19.75 -2.73 -10.33
N HIS A 58 19.15 -1.60 -9.89
CA HIS A 58 18.84 -1.32 -8.48
C HIS A 58 17.40 -0.85 -8.27
N VAL A 59 16.47 -1.26 -9.14
CA VAL A 59 15.07 -0.80 -9.16
C VAL A 59 14.43 -0.81 -7.76
N LEU A 60 14.53 -1.92 -7.03
CA LEU A 60 13.93 -2.03 -5.70
C LEU A 60 14.61 -1.12 -4.68
N ALA A 61 15.95 -1.11 -4.64
CA ALA A 61 16.70 -0.33 -3.67
C ALA A 61 16.55 1.19 -3.89
N ASP A 62 16.54 1.64 -5.15
CA ASP A 62 16.33 3.04 -5.49
C ASP A 62 14.88 3.46 -5.21
N SER A 63 13.90 2.61 -5.53
CA SER A 63 12.49 2.87 -5.21
C SER A 63 12.27 2.95 -3.71
N LEU A 64 12.83 2.02 -2.93
CA LEU A 64 12.77 2.02 -1.47
C LEU A 64 13.32 3.34 -0.93
N LYS A 65 14.52 3.74 -1.36
CA LYS A 65 15.20 4.95 -0.89
C LYS A 65 14.42 6.23 -1.20
N VAL A 66 13.77 6.30 -2.36
CA VAL A 66 13.02 7.48 -2.79
C VAL A 66 11.65 7.52 -2.11
N VAL A 67 10.87 6.45 -2.23
CA VAL A 67 9.48 6.39 -1.74
C VAL A 67 9.40 6.53 -0.23
N THR A 68 10.36 6.01 0.53
CA THR A 68 10.39 6.15 2.01
C THR A 68 10.67 7.58 2.47
N LYS A 69 11.18 8.44 1.59
CA LYS A 69 11.46 9.86 1.89
C LYS A 69 10.38 10.81 1.44
N LEU A 70 9.46 10.35 0.58
CA LEU A 70 8.34 11.17 0.13
C LEU A 70 7.46 11.57 1.30
N ASP A 71 7.01 12.81 1.29
CA ASP A 71 5.99 13.29 2.20
C ASP A 71 4.58 12.89 1.74
N ARG A 72 3.57 13.21 2.56
CA ARG A 72 2.18 12.83 2.27
C ARG A 72 1.63 13.45 0.98
N SER A 73 2.03 14.68 0.66
CA SER A 73 1.59 15.33 -0.56
C SER A 73 2.20 14.66 -1.80
N GLU A 74 3.48 14.28 -1.73
CA GLU A 74 4.19 13.56 -2.78
C GLU A 74 3.72 12.10 -2.96
N LEU A 75 3.32 11.42 -1.88
CA LEU A 75 2.77 10.06 -1.92
C LEU A 75 1.44 9.98 -2.67
N CYS A 76 0.63 11.04 -2.58
CA CYS A 76 -0.69 11.09 -3.22
C CYS A 76 -0.65 11.48 -4.71
N ARG A 77 0.40 12.15 -5.16
CA ARG A 77 0.61 12.50 -6.58
C ARG A 77 0.75 11.25 -7.46
N PRO A 78 0.20 11.21 -8.67
CA PRO A 78 0.51 10.15 -9.63
C PRO A 78 2.02 9.98 -9.81
N TRP A 79 2.53 8.74 -9.81
CA TRP A 79 3.96 8.49 -9.97
C TRP A 79 4.32 8.13 -11.39
N LYS A 80 5.39 8.71 -11.91
CA LYS A 80 5.99 8.32 -13.19
C LYS A 80 7.44 7.93 -12.99
N PHE A 81 7.69 6.61 -13.03
CA PHE A 81 9.04 6.07 -12.91
C PHE A 81 9.75 5.99 -14.25
N GLU A 82 10.97 6.54 -14.28
CA GLU A 82 11.92 6.40 -15.37
C GLU A 82 13.04 5.43 -14.95
N ILE A 83 13.30 4.45 -15.80
CA ILE A 83 14.41 3.51 -15.63
C ILE A 83 15.60 4.04 -16.41
N ILE A 84 16.74 4.18 -15.73
CA ILE A 84 18.02 4.56 -16.33
C ILE A 84 19.02 3.42 -16.29
N ASP A 85 19.90 3.37 -17.28
CA ASP A 85 21.05 2.48 -17.32
C ASP A 85 22.28 3.22 -17.88
N LYS A 86 23.47 2.65 -17.66
CA LYS A 86 24.70 3.19 -18.26
C LYS A 86 24.75 2.83 -19.74
N ASP A 87 25.06 3.82 -20.57
CA ASP A 87 25.37 3.60 -21.97
C ASP A 87 26.82 3.12 -22.16
N LYS A 88 27.23 2.92 -23.42
CA LYS A 88 28.58 2.45 -23.76
C LYS A 88 29.70 3.40 -23.34
N THR A 89 29.41 4.68 -23.08
CA THR A 89 30.39 5.67 -22.61
C THR A 89 30.38 5.80 -21.08
N GLY A 90 29.49 5.08 -20.40
CA GLY A 90 29.31 5.13 -18.95
C GLY A 90 28.36 6.22 -18.48
N GLY A 91 27.73 6.97 -19.39
CA GLY A 91 26.72 7.99 -19.07
C GLY A 91 25.36 7.38 -18.78
N TRP A 92 24.61 7.95 -17.84
CA TRP A 92 23.24 7.52 -17.56
C TRP A 92 22.29 7.97 -18.67
N LYS A 93 21.48 7.05 -19.18
CA LYS A 93 20.40 7.34 -20.13
C LYS A 93 19.13 6.61 -19.74
N SER A 94 18.00 7.24 -20.08
CA SER A 94 16.69 6.60 -20.05
C SER A 94 16.66 5.36 -20.93
N VAL A 95 16.19 4.25 -20.38
CA VAL A 95 16.04 2.98 -21.11
C VAL A 95 14.60 2.46 -21.09
N GLY A 96 13.69 3.19 -20.46
CA GLY A 96 12.27 2.88 -20.46
C GLY A 96 11.51 3.49 -19.28
N THR A 97 10.20 3.37 -19.34
CA THR A 97 9.27 3.61 -18.23
C THR A 97 8.51 2.32 -17.95
N GLU A 98 7.93 2.19 -16.77
CA GLU A 98 7.10 1.06 -16.40
C GLU A 98 5.79 1.60 -15.82
N ASP A 99 4.70 1.24 -16.49
CA ASP A 99 3.37 1.79 -16.23
C ASP A 99 2.74 1.17 -14.97
N ASN A 100 3.21 -0.01 -14.54
CA ASN A 100 2.69 -0.71 -13.37
C ASN A 100 3.76 -0.92 -12.28
N TRP A 101 4.37 0.20 -11.86
CA TRP A 101 5.46 0.21 -10.89
C TRP A 101 5.06 -0.41 -9.54
N VAL A 102 3.83 -0.16 -9.09
CA VAL A 102 3.28 -0.71 -7.84
C VAL A 102 3.29 -2.23 -7.88
N GLN A 103 2.77 -2.84 -8.96
CA GLN A 103 2.78 -4.29 -9.13
C GLN A 103 4.21 -4.85 -9.22
N SER A 104 5.09 -4.20 -9.98
CA SER A 104 6.49 -4.63 -10.14
C SER A 104 7.24 -4.65 -8.81
N LEU A 105 7.03 -3.63 -7.96
CA LEU A 105 7.60 -3.59 -6.61
C LEU A 105 6.98 -4.65 -5.71
N ALA A 106 5.66 -4.83 -5.73
CA ALA A 106 4.99 -5.86 -4.94
C ALA A 106 5.52 -7.27 -5.28
N GLU A 107 5.66 -7.60 -6.57
CA GLU A 107 6.23 -8.89 -7.02
C GLU A 107 7.66 -9.11 -6.51
N LYS A 108 8.52 -8.08 -6.55
CA LYS A 108 9.88 -8.15 -6.02
C LYS A 108 9.88 -8.37 -4.51
N MET A 109 8.99 -7.69 -3.79
CA MET A 109 8.87 -7.81 -2.33
C MET A 109 8.42 -9.20 -1.89
N PHE A 110 7.51 -9.82 -2.65
CA PHE A 110 7.03 -11.19 -2.39
C PHE A 110 8.00 -12.30 -2.81
N HIS A 111 9.07 -11.96 -3.53
CA HIS A 111 10.03 -12.96 -3.96
C HIS A 111 10.68 -13.65 -2.76
N SER A 112 10.80 -14.99 -2.80
CA SER A 112 11.28 -15.78 -1.66
C SER A 112 12.69 -15.40 -1.21
N SER A 113 13.55 -14.95 -2.12
CA SER A 113 14.90 -14.47 -1.80
C SER A 113 14.92 -13.22 -0.93
N MET A 114 13.81 -12.46 -0.84
CA MET A 114 13.71 -11.32 0.05
C MET A 114 13.51 -11.74 1.51
N GLY A 115 12.98 -12.95 1.76
CA GLY A 115 12.71 -13.44 3.12
C GLY A 115 11.70 -12.62 3.93
N LEU A 116 10.96 -11.70 3.30
CA LEU A 116 9.98 -10.83 3.97
C LEU A 116 8.61 -11.51 4.17
N TRP A 117 8.23 -12.36 3.22
CA TRP A 117 6.90 -12.96 3.14
C TRP A 117 6.98 -14.47 3.03
N LEU A 118 5.95 -15.15 3.54
CA LEU A 118 5.73 -16.57 3.37
C LEU A 118 4.39 -16.78 2.69
N PRO A 119 4.22 -17.84 1.89
CA PRO A 119 2.88 -18.26 1.49
C PRO A 119 2.05 -18.64 2.74
N GLY A 120 0.74 -18.61 2.57
CA GLY A 120 -0.22 -19.04 3.57
C GLY A 120 0.01 -20.50 3.98
N ALA A 121 -0.60 -20.92 5.08
CA ALA A 121 -0.54 -22.32 5.48
C ALA A 121 -1.05 -23.24 4.35
N VAL A 122 -0.66 -24.53 4.42
CA VAL A 122 -0.93 -25.64 3.48
C VAL A 122 -1.89 -25.30 2.32
N GLY A 123 -1.31 -24.97 1.16
CA GLY A 123 -2.05 -24.75 -0.10
C GLY A 123 -2.55 -23.32 -0.34
N GLY A 124 -2.38 -22.40 0.61
CA GLY A 124 -2.80 -21.00 0.45
C GLY A 124 -1.86 -20.17 -0.42
N SER A 125 -2.38 -19.56 -1.48
CA SER A 125 -1.66 -18.58 -2.32
C SER A 125 -1.52 -17.19 -1.68
N ALA A 126 -2.19 -16.96 -0.55
CA ALA A 126 -2.19 -15.67 0.14
C ALA A 126 -0.94 -15.49 1.00
N MET A 127 -0.24 -14.37 0.83
CA MET A 127 1.01 -14.05 1.51
C MET A 127 0.76 -13.63 2.95
N ARG A 128 1.65 -14.07 3.85
CA ARG A 128 1.71 -13.66 5.26
C ARG A 128 3.11 -13.16 5.61
N ILE A 129 3.19 -12.31 6.63
CA ILE A 129 4.47 -11.81 7.15
C ILE A 129 5.34 -12.99 7.57
N ASN A 130 6.63 -12.98 7.19
CA ASN A 130 7.62 -13.89 7.72
C ASN A 130 8.04 -13.44 9.13
N PRO A 131 7.75 -14.20 10.20
CA PRO A 131 8.20 -13.84 11.55
C PRO A 131 9.72 -13.75 11.66
N ALA A 132 10.46 -14.50 10.83
CA ALA A 132 11.93 -14.56 10.84
C ALA A 132 12.58 -13.59 9.81
N SER A 133 11.87 -12.55 9.38
CA SER A 133 12.41 -11.59 8.41
C SER A 133 13.57 -10.74 8.94
N ASP A 134 13.80 -10.71 10.25
CA ASP A 134 14.96 -10.10 10.90
C ASP A 134 16.28 -10.85 10.65
N ALA A 135 16.19 -12.13 10.26
CA ALA A 135 17.37 -12.92 9.89
C ALA A 135 17.95 -12.51 8.51
N ILE A 136 17.26 -11.66 7.75
CA ILE A 136 17.77 -11.16 6.46
C ILE A 136 18.71 -9.97 6.71
N PRO A 137 19.79 -9.83 5.94
CA PRO A 137 20.64 -8.64 6.03
C PRO A 137 19.87 -7.36 5.63
N GLY A 138 19.98 -6.31 6.45
CA GLY A 138 19.37 -5.01 6.20
C GLY A 138 18.20 -4.69 7.13
N ASP A 139 17.59 -3.54 6.92
CA ASP A 139 16.46 -3.07 7.72
C ASP A 139 15.14 -3.65 7.19
N HIS A 140 14.78 -4.84 7.66
CA HIS A 140 13.53 -5.51 7.28
C HIS A 140 12.26 -4.70 7.63
N LEU A 141 12.29 -3.86 8.67
CA LEU A 141 11.15 -3.03 9.08
C LEU A 141 10.88 -1.94 8.05
N LEU A 142 11.94 -1.30 7.55
CA LEU A 142 11.85 -0.33 6.46
C LEU A 142 11.16 -0.92 5.21
N TYR A 143 11.40 -2.20 4.91
CA TYR A 143 10.73 -2.90 3.82
C TYR A 143 9.24 -3.08 4.05
N PHE A 144 8.80 -3.38 5.29
CA PHE A 144 7.36 -3.46 5.61
C PHE A 144 6.70 -2.09 5.54
N HIS A 145 7.33 -1.05 6.07
CA HIS A 145 6.84 0.34 5.96
C HIS A 145 6.69 0.77 4.49
N PHE A 146 7.73 0.52 3.69
CA PHE A 146 7.69 0.76 2.26
C PHE A 146 6.56 -0.02 1.58
N PHE A 147 6.40 -1.31 1.89
CA PHE A 147 5.31 -2.11 1.33
C PHE A 147 3.93 -1.55 1.72
N GLY A 148 3.78 -1.06 2.95
CA GLY A 148 2.62 -0.30 3.39
C GLY A 148 2.28 0.86 2.46
N ARG A 149 3.27 1.70 2.14
CA ARG A 149 3.11 2.81 1.19
C ARG A 149 2.71 2.31 -0.20
N ILE A 150 3.29 1.20 -0.67
CA ILE A 150 2.89 0.57 -1.95
C ILE A 150 1.43 0.10 -1.92
N LEU A 151 0.98 -0.49 -0.83
CA LEU A 151 -0.43 -0.90 -0.66
C LEU A 151 -1.38 0.31 -0.66
N GLY A 152 -1.05 1.35 0.11
CA GLY A 152 -1.85 2.58 0.15
C GLY A 152 -1.91 3.27 -1.21
N LYS A 153 -0.78 3.28 -1.93
CA LYS A 153 -0.68 3.81 -3.30
C LYS A 153 -1.54 3.02 -4.27
N ALA A 154 -1.51 1.69 -4.18
CA ALA A 154 -2.33 0.81 -4.99
C ALA A 154 -3.83 1.12 -4.79
N LEU A 155 -4.27 1.25 -3.53
CA LEU A 155 -5.66 1.59 -3.21
C LEU A 155 -6.05 2.98 -3.76
N LEU A 156 -5.20 3.98 -3.55
CA LEU A 156 -5.46 5.36 -3.99
C LEU A 156 -5.64 5.46 -5.52
N GLU A 157 -4.84 4.73 -6.27
CA GLU A 157 -4.87 4.76 -7.74
C GLU A 157 -5.75 3.67 -8.37
N GLY A 158 -6.44 2.86 -7.55
CA GLY A 158 -7.26 1.75 -8.02
C GLY A 158 -6.47 0.64 -8.72
N GLN A 159 -5.19 0.48 -8.36
CA GLN A 159 -4.34 -0.60 -8.87
C GLN A 159 -4.48 -1.86 -8.01
N THR A 160 -4.56 -3.01 -8.65
CA THR A 160 -4.60 -4.31 -7.96
C THR A 160 -3.22 -4.95 -7.88
N ILE A 161 -2.93 -5.62 -6.77
CA ILE A 161 -1.76 -6.46 -6.59
C ILE A 161 -2.10 -7.93 -6.85
N LYS A 162 -1.38 -8.60 -7.76
CA LYS A 162 -1.71 -9.97 -8.19
C LYS A 162 -1.53 -11.04 -7.11
N GLN A 163 -0.69 -10.82 -6.11
CA GLN A 163 -0.49 -11.77 -5.01
C GLN A 163 -1.42 -11.35 -3.86
N PRO A 164 -2.37 -12.21 -3.44
CA PRO A 164 -3.26 -11.87 -2.34
C PRO A 164 -2.49 -11.79 -1.02
N LEU A 165 -2.94 -10.94 -0.10
CA LEU A 165 -2.53 -10.98 1.29
C LEU A 165 -3.48 -11.89 2.08
N SER A 166 -3.00 -12.46 3.19
CA SER A 166 -3.89 -13.21 4.08
C SER A 166 -4.98 -12.29 4.65
N GLN A 167 -6.21 -12.79 4.78
CA GLN A 167 -7.36 -11.99 5.24
C GLN A 167 -7.13 -11.26 6.57
N HIS A 168 -6.33 -11.85 7.47
CA HIS A 168 -5.98 -11.25 8.76
C HIS A 168 -5.21 -9.94 8.62
N LEU A 169 -4.44 -9.76 7.53
CA LEU A 169 -3.73 -8.50 7.27
C LEU A 169 -4.71 -7.38 6.92
N TYR A 170 -5.74 -7.64 6.10
CA TYR A 170 -6.79 -6.66 5.80
C TYR A 170 -7.57 -6.28 7.07
N LYS A 171 -7.91 -7.26 7.91
CA LYS A 171 -8.54 -7.01 9.23
C LYS A 171 -7.68 -6.06 10.08
N HIS A 172 -6.37 -6.30 10.13
CA HIS A 172 -5.46 -5.45 10.87
C HIS A 172 -5.34 -4.03 10.30
N ILE A 173 -5.30 -3.88 8.97
CA ILE A 173 -5.30 -2.56 8.31
C ILE A 173 -6.58 -1.79 8.65
N LEU A 174 -7.74 -2.46 8.71
CA LEU A 174 -9.03 -1.85 9.06
C LEU A 174 -9.25 -1.68 10.57
N GLY A 175 -8.27 -2.02 11.41
CA GLY A 175 -8.40 -1.96 12.87
C GLY A 175 -9.43 -2.94 13.46
N TRP A 176 -9.83 -3.97 12.70
CA TRP A 176 -10.78 -4.97 13.19
C TRP A 176 -10.18 -5.78 14.36
N PRO A 177 -10.94 -6.00 15.44
CA PRO A 177 -10.50 -6.83 16.53
C PRO A 177 -10.37 -8.28 16.04
N ILE A 178 -9.14 -8.80 16.03
CA ILE A 178 -8.90 -10.20 15.71
C ILE A 178 -9.10 -11.03 16.98
N THR A 179 -10.24 -11.72 17.06
CA THR A 179 -10.46 -12.74 18.09
C THR A 179 -9.64 -13.97 17.74
N PHE A 180 -8.51 -14.14 18.41
CA PHE A 180 -7.82 -15.43 18.41
C PHE A 180 -8.71 -16.41 19.16
N GLY A 181 -9.47 -17.24 18.44
CA GLY A 181 -10.09 -18.42 19.04
C GLY A 181 -9.04 -19.18 19.85
N ASN A 182 -9.47 -19.74 20.98
CA ASN A 182 -8.65 -20.33 22.04
C ASN A 182 -7.26 -20.79 21.53
N THR A 183 -6.19 -20.08 21.95
CA THR A 183 -4.76 -20.51 22.03
C THR A 183 -3.64 -19.93 21.14
N ARG A 184 -3.79 -18.91 20.28
CA ARG A 184 -2.58 -18.25 19.72
C ARG A 184 -2.65 -16.73 19.66
N LYS A 185 -2.03 -16.05 20.64
CA LYS A 185 -1.73 -14.61 20.55
C LYS A 185 -0.75 -14.37 19.39
N MET A 186 -0.93 -13.28 18.64
CA MET A 186 0.06 -12.85 17.66
C MET A 186 1.40 -12.58 18.35
N SER A 187 2.46 -13.17 17.80
CA SER A 187 3.82 -13.02 18.31
C SER A 187 4.28 -11.56 18.21
N VAL A 188 5.24 -11.17 19.04
CA VAL A 188 5.75 -9.78 19.08
C VAL A 188 6.40 -9.43 17.75
N GLU A 189 7.13 -10.38 17.16
CA GLU A 189 7.86 -10.23 15.90
C GLU A 189 6.91 -9.88 14.75
N VAL A 190 5.79 -10.61 14.62
CA VAL A 190 4.79 -10.33 13.58
C VAL A 190 4.13 -8.97 13.82
N ARG A 191 3.92 -8.58 15.09
CA ARG A 191 3.28 -7.31 15.45
C ARG A 191 4.07 -6.10 14.99
N GLU A 192 5.39 -6.10 15.19
CA GLU A 192 6.26 -5.00 14.78
C GLU A 192 6.26 -4.82 13.26
N ARG A 193 6.43 -5.91 12.51
CA ARG A 193 6.42 -5.93 11.04
C ARG A 193 5.07 -5.46 10.48
N LEU A 194 3.99 -5.90 11.11
CA LEU A 194 2.64 -5.49 10.77
C LEU A 194 2.40 -4.00 11.09
N ALA A 195 2.89 -3.51 12.22
CA ALA A 195 2.76 -2.11 12.60
C ALA A 195 3.44 -1.18 11.58
N GLU A 196 4.66 -1.52 11.14
CA GLU A 196 5.35 -0.76 10.09
C GLU A 196 4.57 -0.78 8.77
N MET A 197 4.05 -1.94 8.35
CA MET A 197 3.22 -2.02 7.15
C MET A 197 1.96 -1.15 7.25
N ILE A 198 1.26 -1.17 8.38
CA ILE A 198 0.06 -0.36 8.61
C ILE A 198 0.43 1.13 8.64
N HIS A 199 1.52 1.48 9.30
CA HIS A 199 2.00 2.87 9.37
C HIS A 199 2.30 3.41 7.97
N GLY A 200 3.02 2.65 7.14
CA GLY A 200 3.27 3.03 5.75
C GLY A 200 1.99 3.11 4.90
N PHE A 201 1.01 2.25 5.16
CA PHE A 201 -0.30 2.34 4.48
C PHE A 201 -1.00 3.66 4.82
N PHE A 202 -0.97 4.05 6.09
CA PHE A 202 -1.60 5.29 6.57
C PHE A 202 -0.80 6.57 6.30
N ASP A 203 0.45 6.46 5.85
CA ASP A 203 1.16 7.59 5.24
C ASP A 203 0.48 8.06 3.93
N VAL A 204 -0.22 7.15 3.23
CA VAL A 204 -0.89 7.43 1.95
C VAL A 204 -2.39 7.63 2.13
N ILE A 205 -3.04 6.75 2.90
CA ILE A 205 -4.49 6.78 3.13
C ILE A 205 -4.75 7.23 4.57
N PRO A 206 -5.33 8.42 4.82
CA PRO A 206 -5.71 8.81 6.17
C PRO A 206 -6.61 7.76 6.84
N GLU A 207 -6.19 7.24 7.98
CA GLU A 207 -6.84 6.13 8.70
C GLU A 207 -8.37 6.27 8.82
N PRO A 208 -8.95 7.44 9.20
CA PRO A 208 -10.40 7.56 9.34
C PRO A 208 -11.19 7.40 8.03
N LEU A 209 -10.59 7.70 6.88
CA LEU A 209 -11.27 7.55 5.59
C LEU A 209 -11.45 6.08 5.20
N LEU A 210 -10.60 5.19 5.71
CA LEU A 210 -10.68 3.76 5.38
C LEU A 210 -11.95 3.10 5.96
N ALA A 211 -12.60 3.73 6.95
CA ALA A 211 -13.83 3.23 7.56
C ALA A 211 -15.03 3.12 6.60
N VAL A 212 -14.91 3.67 5.37
CA VAL A 212 -15.92 3.48 4.32
C VAL A 212 -15.86 2.10 3.65
N LEU A 213 -14.86 1.28 3.97
CA LEU A 213 -14.66 -0.06 3.41
C LEU A 213 -14.79 -1.13 4.51
N ASP A 214 -15.35 -2.29 4.14
CA ASP A 214 -15.21 -3.51 4.94
C ASP A 214 -14.00 -4.37 4.48
N VAL A 215 -13.82 -5.53 5.13
CA VAL A 215 -12.67 -6.42 4.88
C VAL A 215 -12.73 -7.01 3.48
N GLU A 216 -13.90 -7.48 3.06
CA GLU A 216 -14.14 -8.09 1.77
C GLU A 216 -13.95 -7.08 0.62
N GLU A 217 -14.37 -5.83 0.83
CA GLU A 217 -14.20 -4.73 -0.12
C GLU A 217 -12.76 -4.29 -0.24
N LEU A 218 -12.03 -4.15 0.88
CA LEU A 218 -10.61 -3.85 0.83
C LEU A 218 -9.83 -4.97 0.13
N GLU A 219 -10.13 -6.23 0.44
CA GLU A 219 -9.54 -7.38 -0.25
C GLU A 219 -9.83 -7.36 -1.75
N LEU A 220 -11.09 -7.07 -2.13
CA LEU A 220 -11.52 -6.95 -3.52
C LEU A 220 -10.78 -5.82 -4.26
N LEU A 221 -10.66 -4.65 -3.66
CA LEU A 221 -9.96 -3.50 -4.26
C LEU A 221 -8.46 -3.76 -4.39
N MET A 222 -7.86 -4.41 -3.40
CA MET A 222 -6.41 -4.64 -3.36
C MET A 222 -5.95 -5.79 -4.25
N HIS A 223 -6.76 -6.83 -4.45
CA HIS A 223 -6.34 -8.03 -5.19
C HIS A 223 -7.24 -8.37 -6.40
N GLY A 224 -8.46 -7.85 -6.46
CA GLY A 224 -9.39 -8.09 -7.57
C GLY A 224 -10.13 -9.42 -7.50
N ARG A 225 -9.98 -10.24 -6.45
CA ARG A 225 -10.82 -11.44 -6.25
C ARG A 225 -12.08 -11.10 -5.47
N ARG A 226 -13.23 -11.48 -6.01
CA ARG A 226 -14.35 -12.00 -5.21
C ARG A 226 -14.16 -13.50 -5.16
N ASP A 227 -13.94 -14.09 -3.99
CA ASP A 227 -14.12 -15.53 -3.88
C ASP A 227 -15.59 -15.82 -4.22
N LYS A 228 -15.83 -16.54 -5.32
CA LYS A 228 -17.17 -16.87 -5.84
C LYS A 228 -17.96 -17.84 -4.95
N ALA A 229 -17.61 -17.99 -3.67
CA ALA A 229 -18.22 -18.94 -2.74
C ALA A 229 -19.38 -18.36 -1.92
N LEU A 230 -19.74 -17.07 -2.09
CA LEU A 230 -20.80 -16.41 -1.30
C LEU A 230 -21.77 -15.54 -2.14
N LEU A 231 -22.08 -15.96 -3.38
CA LEU A 231 -23.27 -15.51 -4.11
C LEU A 231 -24.17 -16.70 -4.44
#